data_AF-A0A0N7LPL5-F1
#
_entry.id   AF-A0A0N7LPL5-F1
#
_cell.length_a   1.000
_cell.length_b   1.000
_cell.length_c   1.000
_cell.angle_alpha   90.00
_cell.angle_beta   90.00
_cell.angle_gamma   90.00
#
_symmetry.space_group_name_H-M   'P 1'
#
loop_
_entity.id
_entity.type
_entity.pdbx_description
1 polymer ?
#
loop_
_entity_poly.entity_id
_entity_poly.type
_entity_poly.pdbx_seq_one_letter_code
_entity_poly.pdbx_strand_id
1 'polypeptide(L)'
;MQETSRIRTQSGGVQYFFKHIEDTPTSSKKAASHIDTRGDGGYVIAPGSVMGSGADYSYEGRSLSAALEAGDVPASITSASNAYFHDEDILGQFLEDETAVDTGSFVTSSALHQRFGQWCEQQGLQPWTQRTLQKEMKSRQFVSMRRNSGRGFLHLKLKFG
;
A
#
# COMPACT_ATOMS: atom_id res chain seq x y z
N MET A 1 -30.55 7.05 10.66
CA MET A 1 -29.37 7.46 9.87
C MET A 1 -29.30 6.54 8.66
N GLN A 2 -29.09 7.06 7.45
CA GLN A 2 -28.95 6.23 6.25
C GLN A 2 -27.52 5.68 6.18
N GLU A 3 -27.41 4.38 5.92
CA GLU A 3 -26.14 3.70 5.61
C GLU A 3 -25.60 4.21 4.28
N THR A 4 -24.29 4.48 4.22
CA THR A 4 -23.63 4.96 2.99
C THR A 4 -22.93 3.84 2.24
N SER A 5 -22.39 2.83 2.94
CA SER A 5 -21.79 1.66 2.29
C SER A 5 -21.62 0.46 3.24
N ARG A 6 -21.56 -0.73 2.61
CA ARG A 6 -21.39 -2.03 3.26
C ARG A 6 -20.19 -2.80 2.70
N ILE A 7 -19.30 -3.23 3.58
CA ILE A 7 -18.04 -3.88 3.21
C ILE A 7 -17.95 -5.25 3.85
N ARG A 8 -17.68 -6.27 3.04
CA ARG A 8 -17.35 -7.60 3.52
C ARG A 8 -15.87 -7.66 3.89
N THR A 9 -15.56 -8.19 5.06
CA THR A 9 -14.19 -8.29 5.57
C THR A 9 -13.57 -9.63 5.24
N GLN A 10 -12.23 -9.70 5.30
CA GLN A 10 -11.47 -10.93 5.02
C GLN A 10 -11.86 -12.14 5.88
N SER A 11 -12.42 -11.93 7.08
CA SER A 11 -12.88 -12.99 8.00
C SER A 11 -14.36 -13.33 7.87
N GLY A 12 -15.07 -12.77 6.88
CA GLY A 12 -16.51 -12.97 6.68
C GLY A 12 -17.41 -12.06 7.54
N GLY A 13 -16.84 -11.18 8.36
CA GLY A 13 -17.57 -10.11 9.05
C GLY A 13 -17.94 -8.95 8.11
N VAL A 14 -18.61 -7.93 8.64
CA VAL A 14 -19.09 -6.77 7.88
C VAL A 14 -18.69 -5.46 8.55
N GLN A 15 -18.37 -4.44 7.75
CA GLN A 15 -18.27 -3.04 8.17
C GLN A 15 -19.42 -2.24 7.55
N TYR A 16 -20.06 -1.41 8.38
CA TYR A 16 -21.09 -0.47 7.97
C TYR A 16 -20.54 0.94 8.12
N PHE A 17 -20.64 1.73 7.06
CA PHE A 17 -20.24 3.12 7.06
C PHE A 17 -21.47 4.03 7.12
N PHE A 18 -21.33 5.08 7.92
CA PHE A 18 -22.32 6.13 8.09
C PHE A 18 -21.63 7.48 7.91
N LYS A 19 -22.43 8.52 7.64
CA LYS A 19 -21.92 9.90 7.67
C LYS A 19 -21.32 10.18 9.06
N HIS A 20 -20.08 10.64 9.07
CA HIS A 20 -19.38 10.95 10.31
C HIS A 20 -20.02 12.15 11.03
N ILE A 21 -20.02 12.07 12.35
CA ILE A 21 -20.46 13.12 13.27
C ILE A 21 -19.25 13.41 14.17
N GLU A 22 -18.85 14.67 14.28
CA GLU A 22 -17.74 15.07 15.16
C GLU A 22 -17.98 14.60 16.60
N ASP A 23 -16.90 14.35 17.34
CA ASP A 23 -16.91 13.82 18.71
C ASP A 23 -17.51 12.41 18.84
N THR A 24 -17.62 11.66 17.73
CA THR A 24 -18.05 10.26 17.80
C THR A 24 -16.92 9.41 18.38
N PRO A 25 -17.12 8.74 19.53
CA PRO A 25 -16.03 8.01 20.18
C PRO A 25 -15.75 6.67 19.49
N THR A 26 -14.47 6.29 19.47
CA THR A 26 -14.07 4.91 19.18
C THR A 26 -14.32 4.03 20.40
N SER A 27 -14.96 2.88 20.22
CA SER A 27 -15.20 1.93 21.29
C SER A 27 -15.33 0.49 20.80
N SER A 28 -15.07 -0.46 21.70
CA SER A 28 -15.31 -1.88 21.46
C SER A 28 -16.43 -2.39 22.35
N LYS A 29 -17.37 -3.15 21.77
CA LYS A 29 -18.48 -3.81 22.46
C LYS A 29 -19.42 -2.92 23.28
N LYS A 30 -19.34 -1.59 23.14
CA LYS A 30 -20.23 -0.66 23.87
C LYS A 30 -21.59 -0.49 23.21
N ALA A 31 -21.65 -0.57 21.87
CA ALA A 31 -22.91 -0.48 21.13
C ALA A 31 -23.72 -1.77 21.23
N ALA A 32 -23.07 -2.92 21.04
CA ALA A 32 -23.63 -4.25 21.27
C ALA A 32 -22.50 -5.29 21.39
N SER A 33 -22.84 -6.51 21.81
CA SER A 33 -21.89 -7.62 21.74
C SER A 33 -21.45 -7.86 20.30
N HIS A 34 -20.14 -8.08 20.10
CA HIS A 34 -19.52 -8.26 18.78
C HIS A 34 -19.56 -7.06 17.83
N ILE A 35 -19.98 -5.88 18.31
CA ILE A 35 -19.96 -4.64 17.53
C ILE A 35 -18.93 -3.68 18.12
N ASP A 36 -18.02 -3.25 17.27
CA ASP A 36 -17.09 -2.15 17.53
C ASP A 36 -17.56 -0.90 16.77
N THR A 37 -17.35 0.27 17.37
CA THR A 37 -17.56 1.57 16.72
C THR A 37 -16.21 2.23 16.52
N ARG A 38 -15.95 2.71 15.30
CA ARG A 38 -14.73 3.44 14.96
C ARG A 38 -15.15 4.86 14.58
N GLY A 39 -14.93 5.79 15.49
CA GLY A 39 -15.18 7.22 15.31
C GLY A 39 -13.84 7.96 15.28
N ASP A 40 -13.73 9.05 16.04
CA ASP A 40 -12.51 9.85 16.12
C ASP A 40 -11.31 9.01 16.57
N GLY A 41 -10.20 9.16 15.84
CA GLY A 41 -8.97 8.39 16.04
C GLY A 41 -9.06 6.90 15.74
N GLY A 42 -10.22 6.40 15.27
CA GLY A 42 -10.46 5.00 14.93
C GLY A 42 -10.13 4.69 13.48
N TYR A 43 -9.53 3.51 13.23
CA TYR A 43 -9.17 3.05 11.89
C TYR A 43 -9.88 1.75 11.52
N VAL A 44 -10.08 1.55 10.22
CA VAL A 44 -10.58 0.32 9.59
C VAL A 44 -9.75 0.00 8.35
N ILE A 45 -9.71 -1.28 7.95
CA ILE A 45 -9.08 -1.67 6.69
C ILE A 45 -10.03 -1.30 5.54
N ALA A 46 -9.49 -0.60 4.53
CA ALA A 46 -10.26 -0.05 3.43
C ALA A 46 -10.77 -1.13 2.45
N PRO A 47 -11.93 -0.91 1.81
CA PRO A 47 -12.40 -1.72 0.69
C PRO A 47 -11.41 -1.78 -0.47
N GLY A 48 -11.28 -2.93 -1.11
CA GLY A 48 -10.28 -3.24 -2.13
C GLY A 48 -8.95 -3.77 -1.57
N SER A 49 -8.77 -3.78 -0.26
CA SER A 49 -7.55 -4.33 0.37
C SER A 49 -7.51 -5.85 0.26
N VAL A 50 -6.36 -6.40 -0.15
CA VAL A 50 -6.11 -7.85 -0.21
C VAL A 50 -5.07 -8.24 0.83
N MET A 51 -5.40 -9.21 1.68
CA MET A 51 -4.52 -9.75 2.70
C MET A 51 -3.43 -10.63 2.07
N GLY A 52 -2.36 -10.91 2.81
CA GLY A 52 -1.30 -11.82 2.35
C GLY A 52 -1.77 -13.26 2.06
N SER A 53 -2.94 -13.66 2.59
CA SER A 53 -3.62 -14.93 2.33
C SER A 53 -4.46 -14.94 1.04
N GLY A 54 -4.63 -13.81 0.37
CA GLY A 54 -5.50 -13.65 -0.80
C GLY A 54 -6.96 -13.30 -0.46
N ALA A 55 -7.35 -13.34 0.82
CA ALA A 55 -8.67 -12.86 1.26
C ALA A 55 -8.74 -11.34 1.17
N ASP A 56 -9.88 -10.78 0.77
CA ASP A 56 -10.03 -9.36 0.46
C ASP A 56 -11.15 -8.69 1.26
N TYR A 57 -11.13 -7.36 1.25
CA TYR A 57 -12.20 -6.50 1.72
C TYR A 57 -12.99 -6.03 0.50
N SER A 58 -14.22 -6.49 0.30
CA SER A 58 -14.99 -6.22 -0.92
C SER A 58 -16.28 -5.48 -0.64
N TYR A 59 -16.71 -4.65 -1.59
CA TYR A 59 -18.03 -4.03 -1.56
C TYR A 59 -19.09 -5.10 -1.77
N GLU A 60 -20.16 -5.07 -0.97
CA GLU A 60 -21.30 -5.96 -1.16
C GLU A 60 -22.26 -5.34 -2.18
N GLY A 61 -22.47 -5.99 -3.33
CA GLY A 61 -23.47 -5.61 -4.34
C GLY A 61 -23.08 -4.52 -5.35
N ARG A 62 -21.84 -4.00 -5.35
CA ARG A 62 -21.33 -3.02 -6.34
C ARG A 62 -19.81 -3.10 -6.49
N SER A 63 -19.23 -2.61 -7.58
CA SER A 63 -17.77 -2.45 -7.74
C SER A 63 -17.26 -1.17 -7.06
N LEU A 64 -15.95 -1.10 -6.75
CA LEU A 64 -15.29 0.11 -6.24
C LEU A 64 -15.42 1.28 -7.22
N SER A 65 -15.34 1.01 -8.53
CA SER A 65 -15.56 2.03 -9.56
C SER A 65 -16.97 2.62 -9.48
N ALA A 66 -18.00 1.78 -9.35
CA ALA A 66 -19.36 2.24 -9.18
C ALA A 66 -19.58 3.01 -7.86
N ALA A 67 -18.79 2.72 -6.82
CA ALA A 67 -18.78 3.45 -5.55
C ALA A 67 -18.22 4.88 -5.68
N LEU A 68 -17.09 5.01 -6.37
CA LEU A 68 -16.42 6.29 -6.59
C LEU A 68 -17.24 7.23 -7.48
N GLU A 69 -17.79 6.72 -8.59
CA GLU A 69 -18.61 7.49 -9.53
C GLU A 69 -19.91 8.04 -8.89
N ALA A 70 -20.44 7.36 -7.88
CA ALA A 70 -21.66 7.77 -7.19
C ALA A 70 -21.43 8.80 -6.07
N GLY A 71 -20.17 9.10 -5.72
CA GLY A 71 -19.85 9.98 -4.58
C GLY A 71 -20.18 9.38 -3.20
N ASP A 72 -20.43 8.06 -3.14
CA ASP A 72 -20.82 7.33 -1.92
C ASP A 72 -19.62 6.95 -1.05
N VAL A 73 -18.43 7.40 -1.41
CA VAL A 73 -17.19 7.15 -0.69
C VAL A 73 -17.01 8.28 0.33
N PRO A 74 -17.09 8.00 1.65
CA PRO A 74 -16.80 9.00 2.66
C PRO A 74 -15.41 9.60 2.44
N ALA A 75 -15.25 10.91 2.62
CA ALA A 75 -13.95 11.59 2.48
C ALA A 75 -12.84 10.98 3.38
N SER A 76 -13.20 10.24 4.42
CA SER A 76 -12.27 9.46 5.25
C SER A 76 -11.65 8.25 4.53
N ILE A 77 -12.31 7.70 3.51
CA ILE A 77 -11.73 6.70 2.59
C ILE A 77 -10.71 7.38 1.66
N THR A 78 -10.87 8.67 1.37
CA THR A 78 -9.87 9.47 0.63
C THR A 78 -8.62 9.75 1.49
N SER A 79 -8.79 10.13 2.77
CA SER A 79 -7.65 10.37 3.66
C SER A 79 -6.85 9.11 4.04
N ALA A 80 -7.47 7.93 4.05
CA ALA A 80 -6.76 6.66 4.29
C ALA A 80 -6.26 5.98 3.00
N SER A 81 -6.69 6.44 1.82
CA SER A 81 -6.16 5.96 0.54
C SER A 81 -4.90 6.73 0.09
N ASN A 82 -4.66 7.94 0.58
CA ASN A 82 -3.39 8.66 0.33
C ASN A 82 -2.24 8.24 1.26
N ALA A 83 -2.52 7.59 2.40
CA ALA A 83 -1.48 7.19 3.33
C ALA A 83 -0.73 5.91 2.91
N TYR A 84 -1.12 5.22 1.83
CA TYR A 84 -0.49 3.95 1.49
C TYR A 84 0.00 3.72 0.05
N PHE A 85 -0.29 4.53 -0.98
CA PHE A 85 0.33 4.27 -2.29
C PHE A 85 0.40 5.37 -3.39
N HIS A 86 0.25 6.69 -3.16
CA HIS A 86 0.16 7.58 -4.35
C HIS A 86 0.79 8.98 -4.39
N ASP A 87 1.50 9.48 -3.38
CA ASP A 87 2.02 10.86 -3.54
C ASP A 87 3.48 11.00 -3.93
N GLU A 88 4.35 10.00 -3.77
CA GLU A 88 5.71 10.12 -4.31
C GLU A 88 6.14 8.79 -4.92
N ASP A 89 6.56 8.81 -6.18
CA ASP A 89 7.16 7.67 -6.84
C ASP A 89 8.53 7.36 -6.21
N ILE A 90 8.54 6.84 -4.98
CA ILE A 90 9.75 6.57 -4.17
C ILE A 90 10.74 5.70 -4.96
N LEU A 91 10.24 4.69 -5.68
CA LEU A 91 11.11 3.84 -6.50
C LEU A 91 11.64 4.60 -7.72
N GLY A 92 10.82 5.41 -8.38
CA GLY A 92 11.23 6.25 -9.51
C GLY A 92 12.29 7.27 -9.11
N GLN A 93 12.06 8.01 -8.02
CA GLN A 93 13.01 8.97 -7.46
C GLN A 93 14.31 8.30 -7.04
N PHE A 94 14.25 7.17 -6.33
CA PHE A 94 15.45 6.41 -6.00
C PHE A 94 16.22 5.96 -7.25
N LEU A 95 15.52 5.41 -8.26
CA LEU A 95 16.16 4.98 -9.49
C LEU A 95 16.79 6.17 -10.23
N GLU A 96 16.13 7.32 -10.23
CA GLU A 96 16.64 8.55 -10.80
C GLU A 96 17.85 9.09 -10.04
N ASP A 97 17.85 9.12 -8.72
CA ASP A 97 18.91 9.68 -7.90
C ASP A 97 20.15 8.78 -7.82
N GLU A 98 19.91 7.49 -7.58
CA GLU A 98 20.94 6.55 -7.11
C GLU A 98 21.33 5.51 -8.15
N THR A 99 20.60 5.41 -9.27
CA THR A 99 20.86 4.42 -10.30
C THR A 99 20.99 5.02 -11.69
N ALA A 100 21.60 4.27 -12.60
CA ALA A 100 21.66 4.61 -14.00
C ALA A 100 21.38 3.37 -14.85
N VAL A 101 20.65 3.57 -15.95
CA VAL A 101 20.47 2.55 -16.98
C VAL A 101 21.80 2.36 -17.69
N ASP A 102 22.27 1.12 -17.73
CA ASP A 102 23.55 0.79 -18.33
C ASP A 102 23.54 -0.61 -18.95
N THR A 103 23.56 -0.67 -20.27
CA THR A 103 23.37 -1.90 -21.02
C THR A 103 24.51 -2.88 -20.73
N GLY A 104 24.18 -4.06 -20.18
CA GLY A 104 25.14 -5.11 -19.84
C GLY A 104 25.55 -5.13 -18.35
N SER A 105 25.25 -4.05 -17.61
CA SER A 105 25.48 -3.99 -16.17
C SER A 105 24.51 -4.86 -15.38
N PHE A 106 24.93 -5.19 -14.16
CA PHE A 106 24.19 -6.03 -13.23
C PHE A 106 24.40 -5.55 -11.80
N VAL A 107 23.28 -5.34 -11.08
CA VAL A 107 23.29 -5.01 -9.65
C VAL A 107 22.60 -6.12 -8.87
N THR A 108 23.24 -6.58 -7.79
CA THR A 108 22.62 -7.60 -6.93
C THR A 108 21.44 -7.02 -6.17
N SER A 109 20.47 -7.87 -5.85
CA SER A 109 19.29 -7.46 -5.07
C SER A 109 19.67 -6.98 -3.67
N SER A 110 20.77 -7.48 -3.11
CA SER A 110 21.27 -7.07 -1.79
C SER A 110 21.90 -5.69 -1.85
N ALA A 111 22.78 -5.43 -2.82
CA ALA A 111 23.40 -4.12 -2.99
C ALA A 111 22.36 -3.04 -3.31
N LEU A 112 21.39 -3.35 -4.19
CA LEU A 112 20.30 -2.44 -4.52
C LEU A 112 19.43 -2.12 -3.30
N HIS A 113 19.07 -3.12 -2.49
CA HIS A 113 18.27 -2.94 -1.29
C HIS A 113 19.01 -2.17 -0.19
N GLN A 114 20.29 -2.46 0.01
CA GLN A 114 21.13 -1.71 0.94
C GLN A 114 21.18 -0.23 0.56
N ARG A 115 21.41 0.09 -0.73
CA ARG A 115 21.45 1.48 -1.19
C ARG A 115 20.10 2.17 -1.08
N PHE A 116 19.01 1.47 -1.42
CA PHE A 116 17.65 1.95 -1.24
C PHE A 116 17.35 2.33 0.23
N GLY A 117 17.77 1.48 1.17
CA GLY A 117 17.62 1.77 2.61
C GLY A 117 18.29 3.07 3.03
N GLN A 118 19.54 3.26 2.60
CA GLN A 118 20.31 4.47 2.88
C GLN A 118 19.66 5.73 2.28
N TRP A 119 19.20 5.65 1.03
CA TRP A 119 18.52 6.76 0.38
C TRP A 119 17.20 7.09 1.10
N CYS A 120 16.39 6.09 1.49
CA CYS A 120 15.17 6.33 2.28
C CYS A 120 15.47 7.04 3.60
N GLU A 121 16.49 6.63 4.34
CA GLU A 121 16.89 7.30 5.60
C GLU A 121 17.26 8.78 5.37
N GLN A 122 17.93 9.10 4.25
CA GLN A 122 18.28 10.48 3.88
C GLN A 122 17.05 11.32 3.52
N GLN A 123 16.04 10.71 2.89
CA GLN A 123 14.78 11.36 2.57
C GLN A 123 13.79 11.41 3.78
N GLY A 124 14.17 10.85 4.94
CA GLY A 124 13.26 10.73 6.09
C GLY A 124 12.13 9.71 5.88
N LEU A 125 12.27 8.81 4.91
CA LEU A 125 11.30 7.79 4.54
C LEU A 125 11.59 6.45 5.25
N GLN A 126 10.55 5.65 5.44
CA GLN A 126 10.69 4.29 5.95
C GLN A 126 11.08 3.33 4.82
N PRO A 127 12.22 2.61 4.91
CA PRO A 127 12.66 1.72 3.85
C PRO A 127 11.79 0.48 3.72
N TRP A 128 11.58 0.03 2.48
CA TRP A 128 10.86 -1.22 2.20
C TRP A 128 11.73 -2.45 2.48
N THR A 129 11.08 -3.60 2.66
CA THR A 129 11.79 -4.89 2.66
C THR A 129 12.36 -5.21 1.27
N GLN A 130 13.43 -6.00 1.21
CA GLN A 130 14.02 -6.46 -0.05
C GLN A 130 13.00 -7.15 -0.97
N ARG A 131 12.06 -7.91 -0.39
CA ARG A 131 10.99 -8.60 -1.13
C ARG A 131 10.04 -7.61 -1.81
N THR A 132 9.65 -6.55 -1.10
CA THR A 132 8.79 -5.48 -1.64
C THR A 132 9.52 -4.74 -2.77
N LEU A 133 10.77 -4.33 -2.55
CA LEU A 133 11.58 -3.68 -3.57
C LEU A 133 11.71 -4.54 -4.84
N GLN A 134 11.97 -5.84 -4.69
CA GLN A 134 12.03 -6.76 -5.84
C GLN A 134 10.70 -6.90 -6.58
N LYS A 135 9.56 -6.83 -5.88
CA LYS A 135 8.22 -6.88 -6.48
C LYS A 135 7.99 -5.64 -7.32
N GLU A 136 8.30 -4.45 -6.79
CA GLU A 136 8.12 -3.17 -7.48
C GLU A 136 9.08 -3.00 -8.67
N MET A 137 10.32 -3.48 -8.57
CA MET A 137 11.23 -3.53 -9.72
C MET A 137 10.64 -4.39 -10.86
N LYS A 138 10.07 -5.55 -10.54
CA LYS A 138 9.46 -6.43 -11.55
C LYS A 138 8.16 -5.89 -12.13
N SER A 139 7.35 -5.17 -11.34
CA SER A 139 6.13 -4.53 -11.85
C SER A 139 6.47 -3.46 -12.90
N ARG A 140 7.64 -2.81 -12.76
CA ARG A 140 8.22 -1.88 -13.75
C ARG A 140 9.04 -2.55 -14.84
N GLN A 141 8.86 -3.85 -15.05
CA GLN A 141 9.49 -4.62 -16.13
C GLN A 141 11.04 -4.72 -16.06
N PHE A 142 11.66 -4.42 -14.91
CA PHE A 142 13.09 -4.70 -14.75
C PHE A 142 13.37 -6.21 -14.78
N VAL A 143 14.35 -6.60 -15.59
CA VAL A 143 14.70 -8.00 -15.78
C VAL A 143 15.57 -8.51 -14.64
N SER A 144 15.03 -9.43 -13.83
CA SER A 144 15.82 -10.09 -12.78
C SER A 144 16.57 -11.31 -13.32
N MET A 145 17.84 -11.48 -12.94
CA MET A 145 18.67 -12.62 -13.33
C MET A 145 19.46 -13.17 -12.14
N ARG A 146 19.81 -14.46 -12.19
CA ARG A 146 20.75 -15.09 -11.25
C ARG A 146 22.12 -15.21 -11.92
N ARG A 147 23.18 -14.79 -11.22
CA ARG A 147 24.59 -14.96 -11.59
C ARG A 147 25.34 -15.64 -10.44
N ASN A 148 26.61 -16.01 -10.65
CA ASN A 148 27.47 -16.58 -9.60
C ASN A 148 27.61 -15.63 -8.39
N SER A 149 27.53 -14.33 -8.61
CA SER A 149 27.54 -13.28 -7.58
C SER A 149 26.20 -13.08 -6.86
N GLY A 150 25.15 -13.85 -7.19
CA GLY A 150 23.84 -13.77 -6.55
C GLY A 150 22.70 -13.43 -7.51
N ARG A 151 21.51 -13.13 -6.98
CA ARG A 151 20.34 -12.69 -7.75
C ARG A 151 20.29 -11.18 -7.83
N GLY A 152 19.97 -10.62 -8.99
CA GLY A 152 20.00 -9.18 -9.24
C GLY A 152 19.18 -8.76 -10.45
N PHE A 153 19.37 -7.52 -10.89
CA PHE A 153 18.70 -6.92 -12.04
C PHE A 153 19.73 -6.55 -13.12
N LEU A 154 19.34 -6.75 -14.39
CA LEU A 154 20.14 -6.41 -15.56
C LEU A 154 19.89 -4.96 -15.99
N HIS A 155 20.83 -4.43 -16.79
CA HIS A 155 20.75 -3.12 -17.42
C HIS A 155 20.68 -1.95 -16.44
N LEU A 156 21.14 -2.18 -15.21
CA LEU A 156 21.05 -1.26 -14.09
C LEU A 156 22.37 -1.28 -13.31
N LYS A 157 22.87 -0.10 -12.96
CA LYS A 157 23.99 0.09 -12.03
C LYS A 157 23.67 1.16 -10.99
N LEU A 158 24.34 1.09 -9.84
CA LEU A 158 24.34 2.16 -8.85
C LEU A 158 25.27 3.28 -9.33
N LYS A 159 24.85 4.55 -9.17
CA LYS A 159 25.64 5.73 -9.52
C LYS A 159 26.83 5.93 -8.59
N PHE A 160 26.66 5.55 -7.32
CA PHE A 160 27.70 5.61 -6.30
C PHE A 160 27.74 4.29 -5.52
N GLY A 161 28.91 3.67 -5.49
CA GLY A 161 29.21 2.42 -4.83
C GLY A 161 30.71 2.23 -4.72
#